data_AF-A0A6P0N9J6-F1
#
_entry.id   AF-A0A6P0N9J6-F1
#
_cell.length_a   1.000
_cell.length_b   1.000
_cell.length_c   1.000
_cell.angle_alpha   90.00
_cell.angle_beta   90.00
_cell.angle_gamma   90.00
#
_symmetry.space_group_name_H-M   'P 1'
#
loop_
_entity.id
_entity.type
_entity.pdbx_description
1 polymer ?
#
loop_
_entity_poly.entity_id
_entity_poly.type
_entity_poly.pdbx_seq_one_letter_code
_entity_poly.pdbx_strand_id
1 'polypeptide(L)'
;MNNNPYIGSSLDELLEEDNILADVEAVALKRVLAWQIEQAMLEKGLTKTEMTKVMKTTPAALDLLLDPNNTSVTLNTIERAANALGKRLQLQLIDGDVI
;
A
#
# COMPACT_ATOMS: atom_id res chain seq x y z
N MET A 1 -17.72 23.40 5.10
CA MET A 1 -18.70 23.48 6.21
C MET A 1 -20.03 22.91 5.74
N ASN A 2 -20.41 21.74 6.25
CA ASN A 2 -21.66 21.06 5.90
C ASN A 2 -22.86 21.81 6.50
N ASN A 3 -23.85 22.17 5.67
CA ASN A 3 -25.07 22.89 6.09
C ASN A 3 -26.13 22.01 6.78
N ASN A 4 -25.75 20.83 7.28
CA ASN A 4 -26.64 19.94 8.03
C ASN A 4 -26.15 19.86 9.49
N PRO A 5 -26.94 20.31 10.49
CA PRO A 5 -26.54 20.33 11.89
C PRO A 5 -26.30 18.94 12.51
N TYR A 6 -26.60 17.86 11.78
CA TYR A 6 -26.35 16.48 12.21
C TYR A 6 -25.14 15.83 11.52
N ILE A 7 -24.46 16.53 10.60
CA ILE A 7 -23.25 16.03 9.94
C ILE A 7 -22.04 16.72 10.55
N GLY A 8 -21.19 15.94 11.22
CA GLY A 8 -19.93 16.40 11.81
C GLY A 8 -18.83 16.66 10.77
N SER A 9 -17.60 16.82 11.28
CA SER A 9 -16.37 16.86 10.48
C SER A 9 -16.16 15.57 9.68
N SER A 10 -15.31 15.64 8.65
CA SER A 10 -14.92 14.46 7.88
C SER A 10 -14.06 13.51 8.71
N LEU A 11 -13.88 12.27 8.25
CA LEU A 11 -12.93 11.35 8.88
C LEU A 11 -11.50 11.90 8.79
N ASP A 12 -11.14 12.53 7.67
CA ASP A 12 -9.80 13.06 7.46
C ASP A 12 -9.53 14.22 8.43
N GLU A 13 -10.49 15.14 8.59
CA GLU A 13 -10.44 16.22 9.59
C GLU A 13 -10.26 15.67 11.02
N LEU A 14 -10.95 14.58 11.38
CA LEU A 14 -10.77 13.92 12.68
C LEU A 14 -9.37 13.32 12.85
N LEU A 15 -8.83 12.68 11.81
CA LEU A 15 -7.50 12.07 11.86
C LEU A 15 -6.37 13.11 11.85
N GLU A 16 -6.61 14.28 11.24
CA GLU A 16 -5.74 15.45 11.33
C GLU A 16 -5.74 16.04 12.73
N GLU A 17 -6.91 16.19 13.36
CA GLU A 17 -7.04 16.65 14.75
C GLU A 17 -6.23 15.77 15.72
N ASP A 18 -6.23 14.45 15.49
CA ASP A 18 -5.47 13.48 16.27
C ASP A 18 -3.99 13.37 15.82
N ASN A 19 -3.57 14.09 14.78
CA ASN A 19 -2.22 14.08 14.20
C ASN A 19 -1.75 12.67 13.78
N ILE A 20 -2.67 11.85 13.26
CA ILE A 20 -2.44 10.47 12.80
C ILE A 20 -2.83 10.23 11.34
N LEU A 21 -3.36 11.24 10.63
CA LEU A 21 -3.81 11.10 9.24
C LEU A 21 -2.74 10.44 8.36
N ALA A 22 -1.52 10.98 8.36
CA ALA A 22 -0.42 10.47 7.52
C ALA A 22 -0.08 9.00 7.80
N ASP A 23 -0.12 8.56 9.06
CA ASP A 23 0.15 7.17 9.43
C ASP A 23 -0.97 6.24 8.96
N VAL A 24 -2.23 6.68 9.09
CA VAL A 24 -3.40 5.95 8.62
C VAL A 24 -3.39 5.82 7.10
N GLU A 25 -3.09 6.90 6.38
CA GLU A 25 -2.95 6.91 4.93
C GLU A 25 -1.83 5.98 4.45
N ALA A 26 -0.68 5.98 5.12
CA ALA A 26 0.42 5.07 4.80
C ALA A 26 0.00 3.60 4.94
N VAL A 27 -0.74 3.26 5.99
CA VAL A 27 -1.30 1.90 6.18
C VAL A 27 -2.35 1.58 5.12
N ALA A 28 -3.22 2.53 4.78
CA ALA A 28 -4.23 2.36 3.73
C ALA A 28 -3.58 2.08 2.36
N LEU A 29 -2.57 2.87 1.99
CA LEU A 29 -1.80 2.67 0.77
C LEU A 29 -1.11 1.31 0.76
N LYS A 30 -0.50 0.92 1.89
CA LYS A 30 0.18 -0.38 2.02
C LYS A 30 -0.76 -1.57 1.85
N ARG A 31 -1.99 -1.47 2.37
CA ARG A 31 -3.06 -2.47 2.21
C ARG A 31 -3.46 -2.63 0.75
N VAL A 32 -3.69 -1.52 0.05
CA VAL A 32 -4.03 -1.54 -1.38
C VAL A 32 -2.90 -2.17 -2.18
N LEU A 33 -1.65 -1.79 -1.91
CA LEU A 33 -0.49 -2.34 -2.60
C LEU A 33 -0.34 -3.86 -2.39
N ALA A 34 -0.45 -4.33 -1.13
CA ALA A 34 -0.40 -5.76 -0.81
C ALA A 34 -1.48 -6.53 -1.58
N TRP A 35 -2.72 -6.05 -1.51
CA TRP A 35 -3.86 -6.65 -2.20
C TRP A 35 -3.63 -6.71 -3.72
N GLN A 36 -3.16 -5.62 -4.35
CA GLN A 36 -2.86 -5.60 -5.79
C GLN A 36 -1.80 -6.64 -6.20
N ILE A 37 -0.77 -6.83 -5.38
CA ILE A 37 0.27 -7.84 -5.63
C ILE A 37 -0.32 -9.24 -5.48
N GLU A 38 -1.13 -9.50 -4.45
CA GLU A 38 -1.78 -10.80 -4.26
C GLU A 38 -2.75 -11.13 -5.40
N GLN A 39 -3.58 -10.18 -5.83
CA GLN A 39 -4.48 -10.39 -6.97
C GLN A 39 -3.70 -10.69 -8.24
N ALA A 40 -2.60 -9.97 -8.50
CA ALA A 40 -1.75 -10.23 -9.64
C ALA A 40 -1.08 -11.62 -9.61
N MET A 41 -0.71 -12.10 -8.42
CA MET A 41 -0.21 -13.46 -8.24
C MET A 41 -1.29 -14.48 -8.57
N LEU A 42 -2.52 -14.28 -8.08
CA LEU A 42 -3.67 -15.14 -8.37
C LEU A 42 -4.00 -15.17 -9.87
N GLU A 43 -4.06 -14.02 -10.53
CA GLU A 43 -4.28 -13.90 -11.98
C GLU A 43 -3.26 -14.68 -12.80
N LYS A 44 -2.00 -14.71 -12.34
CA LYS A 44 -0.91 -15.47 -12.97
C LYS A 44 -0.79 -16.91 -12.50
N GLY A 45 -1.58 -17.34 -11.52
CA GLY A 45 -1.45 -18.66 -10.89
C GLY A 45 -0.11 -18.87 -10.16
N LEU A 46 0.52 -17.80 -9.65
CA LEU A 46 1.79 -17.87 -8.95
C LEU A 46 1.58 -18.12 -7.46
N THR A 47 2.19 -19.19 -6.95
CA THR A 47 2.33 -19.41 -5.50
C THR A 47 3.36 -18.46 -4.89
N LYS A 48 3.36 -18.29 -3.55
CA LYS A 48 4.41 -17.55 -2.84
C LYS A 48 5.81 -18.09 -3.12
N THR A 49 5.96 -19.41 -3.20
CA THR A 49 7.26 -20.05 -3.49
C THR A 49 7.75 -19.76 -4.91
N GLU A 50 6.85 -19.71 -5.89
CA GLU A 50 7.22 -19.33 -7.25
C GLU A 50 7.53 -17.84 -7.34
N MET A 51 6.74 -17.00 -6.67
CA MET A 51 6.96 -15.56 -6.62
C MET A 51 8.33 -15.22 -6.04
N THR A 52 8.76 -15.87 -4.96
CA THR A 52 10.11 -15.65 -4.40
C THR A 52 11.22 -15.99 -5.40
N LYS A 53 11.06 -17.06 -6.20
CA LYS A 53 12.02 -17.43 -7.26
C LYS A 53 12.06 -16.41 -8.39
N VAL A 54 10.91 -16.01 -8.92
CA VAL A 54 10.82 -15.05 -10.04
C VAL A 54 11.30 -13.67 -9.60
N MET A 55 10.90 -13.23 -8.40
CA MET A 55 11.34 -11.96 -7.83
C MET A 55 12.82 -12.00 -7.40
N LYS A 56 13.43 -13.18 -7.25
CA LYS A 56 14.79 -13.44 -6.72
C LYS A 56 14.98 -13.03 -5.25
N THR A 57 13.95 -13.22 -4.43
CA THR A 57 13.92 -12.76 -3.03
C THR A 57 13.86 -13.92 -2.04
N THR A 58 13.79 -13.61 -0.75
CA THR A 58 13.51 -14.57 0.32
C THR A 58 12.02 -14.62 0.66
N PRO A 59 11.51 -15.73 1.24
CA PRO A 59 10.14 -15.81 1.74
C PRO A 59 9.79 -14.69 2.73
N ALA A 60 10.68 -14.43 3.70
CA ALA A 60 10.47 -13.38 4.69
C ALA A 60 10.32 -11.98 4.04
N ALA A 61 11.12 -11.67 3.02
CA ALA A 61 11.00 -10.40 2.32
C ALA A 61 9.70 -10.30 1.50
N LEU A 62 9.21 -11.40 0.93
CA LEU A 62 7.90 -11.44 0.29
C LEU A 62 6.77 -11.28 1.31
N ASP A 63 6.85 -11.97 2.46
CA ASP A 63 5.83 -11.87 3.50
C ASP A 63 5.76 -10.44 4.07
N LEU A 64 6.89 -9.78 4.30
CA LEU A 64 6.92 -8.37 4.69
C LEU A 64 6.35 -7.43 3.61
N LEU A 65 6.52 -7.76 2.33
CA LEU A 65 5.90 -7.01 1.23
C LEU A 65 4.39 -7.22 1.18
N LEU A 66 3.90 -8.42 1.48
CA LEU A 66 2.48 -8.77 1.46
C LEU A 66 1.77 -8.40 2.76
N ASP A 67 2.50 -8.19 3.86
CA ASP A 67 1.91 -7.79 5.13
C ASP A 67 1.20 -6.42 4.99
N PRO A 68 -0.12 -6.33 5.18
CA PRO A 68 -0.88 -5.10 5.04
C PRO A 68 -0.51 -4.03 6.08
N ASN A 69 0.06 -4.41 7.22
CA ASN A 69 0.38 -3.49 8.31
C ASN A 69 1.86 -3.06 8.30
N ASN A 70 2.70 -3.71 7.49
CA ASN A 70 4.09 -3.31 7.34
C ASN A 70 4.25 -2.18 6.32
N THR A 71 4.15 -0.93 6.77
CA THR A 71 4.39 0.27 5.94
C THR A 71 5.86 0.43 5.53
N SER A 72 6.79 -0.28 6.20
CA SER A 72 8.21 -0.22 5.93
C SER A 72 8.62 -1.20 4.82
N VAL A 73 8.40 -0.78 3.57
CA VAL A 73 8.84 -1.48 2.36
C VAL A 73 9.66 -0.56 1.47
N THR A 74 10.70 -1.10 0.81
CA THR A 74 11.55 -0.29 -0.08
C THR A 74 10.98 -0.20 -1.48
N LEU A 75 11.23 0.90 -2.18
CA LEU A 75 10.87 1.07 -3.59
C LEU A 75 11.41 -0.07 -4.46
N ASN A 76 12.65 -0.51 -4.21
CA ASN A 76 13.26 -1.62 -4.94
C ASN A 76 12.50 -2.94 -4.73
N THR A 77 12.02 -3.21 -3.51
CA THR A 77 11.19 -4.41 -3.24
C THR A 77 9.89 -4.38 -4.04
N ILE A 78 9.22 -3.23 -4.08
CA ILE A 78 7.95 -3.07 -4.81
C ILE A 78 8.19 -3.21 -6.32
N GLU A 79 9.24 -2.58 -6.83
CA GLU A 79 9.58 -2.58 -8.26
C GLU A 79 9.89 -4.00 -8.76
N ARG A 80 10.65 -4.78 -7.99
CA ARG A 80 10.93 -6.19 -8.29
C ARG A 80 9.67 -7.05 -8.32
N ALA A 81 8.73 -6.81 -7.40
CA ALA A 81 7.45 -7.52 -7.38
C ALA A 81 6.62 -7.18 -8.62
N ALA A 82 6.51 -5.89 -8.94
CA ALA A 82 5.83 -5.43 -10.13
C ALA A 82 6.43 -6.08 -11.39
N ASN A 83 7.75 -6.05 -11.55
CA ASN A 83 8.44 -6.67 -12.69
C ASN A 83 8.23 -8.18 -12.78
N ALA A 84 8.30 -8.92 -11.67
CA ALA A 84 7.99 -10.36 -11.63
C ALA A 84 6.55 -10.64 -12.10
N LEU A 85 5.64 -9.72 -11.82
CA LEU A 85 4.24 -9.77 -12.21
C LEU A 85 3.97 -9.13 -13.59
N GLY A 86 5.00 -8.66 -14.31
CA GLY A 86 4.83 -7.99 -15.61
C GLY A 86 4.05 -6.67 -15.52
N LYS A 87 4.08 -6.03 -14.35
CA LYS A 87 3.52 -4.72 -14.07
C LYS A 87 4.65 -3.69 -13.89
N ARG A 88 4.30 -2.41 -13.72
CA ARG A 88 5.23 -1.31 -13.49
C ARG A 88 4.77 -0.46 -12.31
N LEU A 89 5.72 0.06 -11.53
CA LEU A 89 5.44 1.00 -10.45
C LEU A 89 5.34 2.43 -11.02
N GLN A 90 4.29 3.16 -10.63
CA GLN A 90 4.13 4.59 -10.90
C GLN A 90 3.84 5.29 -9.58
N LEU A 91 4.61 6.33 -9.28
CA LEU A 91 4.48 7.13 -8.08
C LEU A 91 4.37 8.59 -8.47
N GLN A 92 3.59 9.34 -7.70
CA GLN A 92 3.39 10.77 -7.87
C GLN A 92 3.30 11.40 -6.48
N LEU A 93 3.91 12.57 -6.33
CA LEU A 93 3.61 13.46 -5.22
C LEU A 93 2.41 14.31 -5.62
N ILE A 94 1.41 14.34 -4.75
CA ILE A 94 0.24 15.20 -4.88
C ILE A 94 0.37 16.34 -3.87
N ASP A 95 -0.32 17.45 -4.11
CA ASP A 95 -0.40 18.53 -3.12
C ASP A 95 -1.07 17.96 -1.86
N GLY A 96 -0.42 18.17 -0.72
CA GLY A 96 -1.00 17.85 0.59
C GLY A 96 -1.54 19.11 1.25
N ASP A 97 -2.53 18.93 2.12
CA ASP A 97 -2.98 20.01 2.98
C ASP A 97 -1.83 20.42 3.92
N VAL A 98 -1.56 21.73 3.99
CA VAL A 98 -0.41 22.29 4.71
C VAL A 98 -0.61 22.09 6.21
N ILE A 99 0.31 21.34 6.85
CA ILE A 99 0.42 21.18 8.31
C ILE A 99 0.62 22.53 8.99
#